data_AF-A0A9E0VVH2-F1
#
_entry.id   AF-A0A9E0VVH2-F1
#
_cell.length_a   1.000
_cell.length_b   1.000
_cell.length_c   1.000
_cell.angle_alpha   90.00
_cell.angle_beta   90.00
_cell.angle_gamma   90.00
#
_symmetry.space_group_name_H-M   'P 1'
#
loop_
_entity.id
_entity.type
_entity.pdbx_description
1 polymer ?
#
loop_
_entity_poly.entity_id
_entity_poly.type
_entity_poly.pdbx_seq_one_letter_code
_entity_poly.pdbx_strand_id
1 'polypeptide(L)'
;MIKKRTLLSWSSGKDSAWTLYQLQQDPTIELAGLVTTINQTHQRVAMHAVRVALLEQQAQAAQLPLHIINIPHPCSNVMYQQAMDGFFQSIQGQ
;
A
#
# COMPACT_ATOMS: atom_id res chain seq x y z
N MET A 1 5.41 5.43 25.80
CA MET A 1 6.10 5.98 24.61
C MET A 1 5.09 6.16 23.51
N ILE A 2 5.17 7.26 22.76
CA ILE A 2 4.31 7.47 21.58
C ILE A 2 4.86 6.57 20.46
N LYS A 3 4.02 5.71 19.89
CA LYS A 3 4.40 4.85 18.76
C LYS A 3 4.46 5.66 17.47
N LYS A 4 5.36 5.31 16.56
CA LYS A 4 5.43 5.90 15.22
C LYS A 4 4.37 5.24 14.34
N ARG A 5 3.32 6.00 14.04
CA ARG A 5 2.28 5.59 13.11
C ARG A 5 2.85 5.43 11.70
N THR A 6 2.62 4.28 11.10
CA THR A 6 3.32 3.84 9.88
C THR A 6 2.34 3.19 8.90
N LEU A 7 2.40 3.62 7.64
CA LEU A 7 1.80 2.90 6.50
C LEU A 7 2.88 2.10 5.79
N LEU A 8 2.58 0.86 5.41
CA LEU A 8 3.51 -0.01 4.70
C LEU A 8 3.18 -0.04 3.20
N SER A 9 4.16 0.27 2.37
CA SER A 9 4.09 0.01 0.93
C SER A 9 4.00 -1.50 0.67
N TRP A 10 2.89 -1.94 0.10
CA TRP A 10 2.51 -3.34 -0.05
C TRP A 10 2.47 -3.73 -1.52
N SER A 11 3.45 -4.53 -1.97
CA SER A 11 3.54 -4.99 -3.35
C SER A 11 2.85 -6.34 -3.59
N SER A 12 2.21 -6.93 -2.57
CA SER A 12 1.76 -8.34 -2.53
C SER A 12 2.92 -9.37 -2.65
N GLY A 13 4.17 -8.93 -2.56
CA GLY A 13 5.34 -9.79 -2.66
C GLY A 13 5.84 -10.32 -1.31
N LYS A 14 6.74 -11.30 -1.37
CA LYS A 14 7.39 -11.88 -0.18
C LYS A 14 8.17 -10.84 0.64
N ASP A 15 8.77 -9.84 -0.01
CA ASP A 15 9.61 -8.85 0.67
C ASP A 15 8.76 -7.83 1.45
N SER A 16 7.60 -7.42 0.91
CA SER A 16 6.62 -6.62 1.66
C SER A 16 5.98 -7.43 2.79
N ALA A 17 5.72 -8.73 2.57
CA ALA A 17 5.22 -9.62 3.62
C ALA A 17 6.24 -9.79 4.77
N TRP A 18 7.52 -9.92 4.44
CA TRP A 18 8.59 -9.96 5.45
C TRP A 18 8.70 -8.65 6.22
N THR A 19 8.57 -7.52 5.52
CA THR A 19 8.60 -6.19 6.15
C THR A 19 7.42 -6.01 7.10
N LEU A 20 6.22 -6.45 6.71
CA LEU A 20 5.05 -6.48 7.58
C LEU A 20 5.32 -7.27 8.85
N TYR A 21 5.85 -8.48 8.72
CA TYR A 21 6.19 -9.32 9.86
C TYR A 21 7.17 -8.61 10.82
N GLN A 22 8.23 -8.00 10.30
CA GLN A 22 9.20 -7.26 11.11
C GLN A 22 8.56 -6.07 11.85
N LEU A 23 7.75 -5.27 11.16
CA LEU A 23 7.08 -4.10 11.75
C LEU A 23 6.05 -4.49 12.82
N GLN A 24 5.41 -5.65 12.70
CA GLN A 24 4.48 -6.17 13.72
C GLN A 24 5.18 -6.56 15.03
N GLN A 25 6.48 -6.91 14.98
CA GLN A 25 7.26 -7.24 16.17
C GLN A 25 7.88 -6.02 16.84
N ASP A 26 7.91 -4.86 16.18
CA ASP A 26 8.50 -3.64 16.72
C ASP A 26 7.52 -2.89 17.64
N PRO A 27 7.76 -2.83 18.96
CA PRO A 27 6.85 -2.17 19.89
C PRO A 27 6.81 -0.65 19.72
N THR A 28 7.73 -0.06 18.97
CA THR A 28 7.79 1.37 18.68
C THR A 28 6.92 1.77 17.48
N ILE A 29 6.41 0.79 16.72
CA ILE A 29 5.60 1.02 15.52
C ILE A 29 4.12 0.78 15.79
N GLU A 30 3.29 1.65 15.22
CA GLU A 30 1.86 1.43 15.06
C GLU A 30 1.58 1.29 13.56
N LEU A 31 1.31 0.06 13.10
CA LEU A 31 0.93 -0.18 11.72
C LEU A 31 -0.51 0.27 11.48
N ALA A 32 -0.67 1.36 10.74
CA ALA A 32 -1.96 1.97 10.44
C ALA A 32 -2.64 1.37 9.21
N GLY A 33 -1.91 0.67 8.35
CA GLY A 33 -2.44 0.12 7.11
C GLY A 33 -1.40 -0.20 6.05
N LEU A 34 -1.89 -0.76 4.95
CA LEU A 34 -1.14 -1.07 3.74
C LEU A 34 -1.47 -0.06 2.66
N VAL A 35 -0.49 0.31 1.84
CA VAL A 35 -0.70 1.17 0.66
C VAL A 35 -0.16 0.48 -0.59
N THR A 36 -0.93 0.49 -1.68
CA THR A 36 -0.50 -0.11 -2.94
C THR A 36 -1.00 0.67 -4.15
N THR A 37 -0.29 0.57 -5.27
CA THR A 37 -0.70 1.17 -6.54
C THR A 37 -1.35 0.13 -7.45
N ILE A 38 -2.52 0.46 -7.99
CA ILE A 38 -3.27 -0.40 -8.92
C ILE A 38 -3.41 0.29 -10.26
N ASN A 39 -3.18 -0.49 -11.32
CA ASN A 39 -3.47 -0.08 -12.67
C ASN A 39 -5.00 -0.02 -12.87
N GLN A 40 -5.53 1.18 -13.11
CA GLN A 40 -6.98 1.40 -13.26
C GLN A 40 -7.61 0.59 -14.39
N THR A 41 -6.90 0.45 -15.51
CA THR A 41 -7.40 -0.25 -16.71
C THR A 41 -7.46 -1.76 -16.49
N HIS A 42 -6.42 -2.34 -15.88
CA HIS A 42 -6.27 -3.78 -15.77
C HIS A 42 -6.72 -4.35 -14.43
N GLN A 43 -7.05 -3.50 -13.45
CA GLN A 43 -7.45 -3.88 -12.09
C GLN A 43 -6.46 -4.88 -11.47
N ARG A 44 -5.18 -4.50 -11.49
CA ARG A 44 -4.06 -5.29 -10.98
C ARG A 44 -3.02 -4.42 -10.30
N VAL A 45 -2.33 -4.98 -9.32
CA VAL A 45 -1.14 -4.38 -8.71
C VAL A 45 -0.15 -4.06 -9.82
N ALA A 46 0.33 -2.82 -9.84
CA ALA A 46 1.28 -2.36 -10.84
C ALA A 46 2.56 -3.21 -10.79
N MET A 47 3.19 -3.45 -11.95
CA MET A 47 4.41 -4.26 -12.15
C MET A 47 4.28 -5.77 -11.88
N HIS A 48 3.52 -6.22 -10.87
CA HIS A 48 3.42 -7.64 -10.51
C HIS A 48 2.17 -8.35 -11.00
N ALA A 49 1.24 -7.60 -11.63
CA ALA A 49 0.02 -8.13 -12.25
C ALA A 49 -0.87 -8.97 -11.29
N VAL A 50 -0.70 -8.82 -9.98
CA VAL A 50 -1.52 -9.48 -8.96
C VAL A 50 -2.95 -8.93 -9.05
N ARG A 51 -3.95 -9.81 -8.99
CA ARG A 51 -5.37 -9.42 -9.02
C ARG A 51 -5.73 -8.68 -7.73
N VAL A 52 -6.55 -7.63 -7.85
CA VAL A 52 -7.06 -6.86 -6.70
C VAL A 52 -7.71 -7.76 -5.66
N ALA A 53 -8.49 -8.76 -6.09
CA ALA A 53 -9.12 -9.71 -5.17
C ALA A 53 -8.11 -10.47 -4.27
N LEU A 54 -6.93 -10.83 -4.79
CA LEU A 54 -5.91 -11.50 -3.97
C LEU A 54 -5.23 -10.52 -3.01
N LEU A 55 -4.97 -9.30 -3.47
CA LEU A 55 -4.45 -8.21 -2.64
C LEU A 55 -5.40 -7.89 -1.47
N GLU A 56 -6.71 -7.82 -1.72
CA GLU A 56 -7.72 -7.59 -0.69
C GLU A 56 -7.74 -8.72 0.33
N GLN A 57 -7.69 -9.98 -0.13
CA GLN A 57 -7.58 -11.15 0.75
C GLN A 57 -6.32 -11.12 1.62
N GLN A 58 -5.19 -10.66 1.08
CA GLN A 58 -3.95 -10.50 1.86
C GLN A 58 -4.09 -9.43 2.93
N ALA A 59 -4.67 -8.27 2.59
CA ALA A 59 -4.90 -7.20 3.56
C ALA A 59 -5.88 -7.63 4.67
N GLN A 60 -6.93 -8.37 4.29
CA GLN A 60 -7.87 -8.96 5.25
C GLN A 60 -7.18 -9.99 6.16
N ALA A 61 -6.34 -10.87 5.61
CA ALA A 61 -5.57 -11.84 6.39
C ALA A 61 -4.57 -11.16 7.33
N ALA A 62 -3.99 -10.02 6.92
CA ALA A 62 -3.15 -9.18 7.75
C ALA A 62 -3.92 -8.34 8.77
N GLN A 63 -5.26 -8.30 8.68
CA GLN A 63 -6.15 -7.47 9.51
C GLN A 63 -5.79 -5.98 9.48
N LEU A 64 -5.36 -5.49 8.32
CA LEU A 64 -4.95 -4.09 8.13
C LEU A 64 -5.83 -3.41 7.07
N PRO A 65 -6.15 -2.11 7.26
CA PRO A 65 -6.75 -1.31 6.21
C PRO A 65 -5.88 -1.31 4.94
N LEU A 66 -6.52 -1.35 3.78
CA LEU A 66 -5.84 -1.27 2.48
C LEU A 66 -6.18 0.06 1.80
N HIS A 67 -5.15 0.86 1.52
CA HIS A 67 -5.23 2.08 0.75
C HIS A 67 -4.79 1.82 -0.68
N ILE A 68 -5.70 2.02 -1.64
CA ILE A 68 -5.44 1.83 -3.06
C ILE A 68 -5.18 3.18 -3.71
N ILE A 69 -4.03 3.32 -4.36
CA ILE A 69 -3.67 4.45 -5.21
C ILE A 69 -3.84 4.02 -6.66
N ASN A 70 -4.85 4.56 -7.30
CA ASN A 70 -5.16 4.25 -8.69
C ASN A 70 -4.23 5.01 -9.64
N ILE A 71 -3.55 4.30 -10.55
CA ILE A 71 -2.68 4.88 -11.58
C ILE A 71 -3.15 4.50 -13.00
N PRO A 72 -2.97 5.38 -14.00
CA PRO A 72 -3.44 5.15 -15.38
C PRO A 72 -2.61 4.11 -16.13
N HIS A 73 -3.03 3.77 -17.36
CA HIS A 73 -2.25 2.97 -18.30
C HIS A 73 -2.25 3.59 -19.72
N PRO A 74 -1.09 3.86 -20.33
CA PRO A 74 0.24 3.85 -19.74
C PRO A 74 0.38 4.89 -18.62
N CYS A 75 1.30 4.66 -17.67
CA CYS A 75 1.59 5.60 -16.59
C CYS A 75 2.99 6.19 -16.78
N SER A 76 3.09 7.51 -16.95
CA SER A 76 4.39 8.20 -16.88
C SER A 76 4.80 8.42 -15.42
N ASN A 77 6.08 8.66 -15.16
CA ASN A 77 6.55 9.00 -13.80
C ASN A 77 5.87 10.27 -13.25
N VAL A 78 5.54 11.24 -14.12
CA VAL A 78 4.81 12.46 -13.71
C VAL A 78 3.40 12.11 -13.23
N MET A 79 2.69 11.25 -13.96
CA MET A 79 1.35 10.78 -13.56
C MET A 79 1.41 9.95 -12.27
N TYR A 80 2.42 9.10 -12.13
CA TYR A 80 2.65 8.33 -10.90
C TYR A 80 2.87 9.26 -9.70
N GLN A 81 3.75 10.26 -9.85
CA GLN A 81 4.03 11.23 -8.80
C GLN A 81 2.78 12.00 -8.39
N GLN A 82 1.98 12.47 -9.36
CA GLN A 82 0.72 13.17 -9.09
C GLN A 82 -0.27 12.31 -8.28
N ALA A 83 -0.41 11.02 -8.61
CA ALA A 83 -1.28 10.10 -7.89
C ALA A 83 -0.79 9.86 -6.44
N MET A 84 0.53 9.69 -6.26
CA MET A 84 1.15 9.54 -4.93
C MET A 84 1.00 10.81 -4.09
N ASP A 85 1.23 11.99 -4.67
CA ASP A 85 1.08 13.28 -3.99
C ASP A 85 -0.36 13.50 -3.54
N GLY A 86 -1.34 13.20 -4.41
CA GLY A 86 -2.75 13.26 -4.06
C GLY A 86 -3.11 12.32 -2.90
N PHE A 87 -2.54 11.10 -2.88
CA PHE A 87 -2.70 10.19 -1.75
C PHE A 87 -2.09 10.77 -0.47
N PHE A 88 -0.85 11.24 -0.49
CA PHE A 88 -0.19 11.79 0.69
C PHE A 88 -0.91 13.00 1.26
N GLN A 89 -1.45 13.88 0.40
CA GLN A 89 -2.29 14.99 0.82
C GLN A 89 -3.59 14.51 1.49
N SER A 90 -4.20 13.43 0.99
CA SER A 90 -5.45 12.89 1.56
C SER A 90 -5.32 12.30 2.97
N ILE A 91 -4.10 11.90 3.36
CA ILE A 91 -3.81 11.31 4.67
C ILE A 91 -3.05 12.26 5.61
N GLN A 92 -2.60 13.43 5.12
CA GLN A 92 -2.01 14.45 5.97
C GLN A 92 -3.07 15.03 6.92
N GLY A 93 -2.87 14.82 8.23
CA GLY A 93 -3.77 15.34 9.29
C GLY A 93 -4.79 14.34 9.82
N GLN A 94 -4.81 13.10 9.32
CA GLN A 94 -5.46 11.97 9.98
C GLN A 94 -4.57 11.39 11.08
#